data_AF-A0A7S0DXS2-F1
#
_entry.id   AF-A0A7S0DXS2-F1
#
_cell.length_a   1.000
_cell.length_b   1.000
_cell.length_c   1.000
_cell.angle_alpha   90.00
_cell.angle_beta   90.00
_cell.angle_gamma   90.00
#
_symmetry.space_group_name_H-M   'P 1'
#
loop_
_entity.id
_entity.type
_entity.pdbx_description
1 polymer ?
#
loop_
_entity_poly.entity_id
_entity_poly.type
_entity_poly.pdbx_seq_one_letter_code
_entity_poly.pdbx_strand_id
1 'polypeptide(L)'
;LPSTAATMSGSSFWGTVVKPGKNGTPLRTKASQLTMVLKQAALVPEGTPNAEASVLSVQVGAQATKFVLCHLAPGKCEQWAMDLGFSADEEVTFFLTGKNQVHLTGFFEDEDDEDEGDFDDDEE
;
A
#
# COMPACT_ATOMS: atom_id res chain seq x y z
N LEU A 1 -11.55 -10.79 38.95
CA LEU A 1 -10.43 -10.87 37.99
C LEU A 1 -10.84 -10.08 36.76
N PRO A 2 -10.17 -8.97 36.40
CA PRO A 2 -10.46 -8.34 35.13
C PRO A 2 -9.91 -9.24 34.04
N SER A 3 -10.74 -9.53 33.04
CA SER A 3 -10.34 -10.22 31.83
C SER A 3 -9.27 -9.36 31.15
N THR A 4 -8.05 -9.86 31.05
CA THR A 4 -7.06 -9.36 30.09
C THR A 4 -7.66 -9.59 28.71
N ALA A 5 -8.34 -8.58 28.17
CA ALA A 5 -8.63 -8.56 26.76
C ALA A 5 -7.27 -8.60 26.07
N ALA A 6 -6.95 -9.71 25.41
CA ALA A 6 -5.85 -9.73 24.47
C ALA A 6 -6.14 -8.59 23.49
N THR A 7 -5.31 -7.55 23.49
CA THR A 7 -5.31 -6.55 22.45
C THR A 7 -5.02 -7.32 21.17
N MET A 8 -6.03 -7.56 20.34
CA MET A 8 -5.78 -8.11 19.02
C MET A 8 -5.07 -7.02 18.24
N SER A 9 -3.75 -7.18 18.04
CA SER A 9 -3.01 -6.53 16.97
C SER A 9 -3.78 -6.78 15.69
N GLY A 10 -4.42 -5.73 15.17
CA GLY A 10 -5.56 -5.86 14.28
C GLY A 10 -5.22 -5.37 12.90
N SER A 11 -4.71 -6.24 12.01
CA SER A 11 -4.55 -5.84 10.62
C SER A 11 -5.91 -5.68 9.93
N SER A 12 -6.09 -4.58 9.20
CA SER A 12 -7.36 -4.27 8.51
C SER A 12 -7.15 -4.06 7.02
N PHE A 13 -8.07 -4.53 6.19
CA PHE A 13 -7.97 -4.40 4.74
C PHE A 13 -7.98 -2.93 4.29
N TRP A 14 -7.09 -2.61 3.35
CA TRP A 14 -7.08 -1.35 2.64
C TRP A 14 -7.11 -1.59 1.12
N GLY A 15 -7.79 -0.69 0.41
CA GLY A 15 -7.70 -0.63 -1.04
C GLY A 15 -8.11 0.72 -1.62
N THR A 16 -7.57 1.02 -2.79
CA THR A 16 -7.91 2.24 -3.54
C THR A 16 -7.82 2.01 -5.05
N VAL A 17 -8.50 2.87 -5.80
CA VAL A 17 -8.46 2.88 -7.26
C VAL A 17 -7.60 4.06 -7.72
N VAL A 18 -6.53 3.77 -8.45
CA VAL A 18 -5.69 4.78 -9.10
C VAL A 18 -6.14 4.88 -10.55
N LYS A 19 -6.63 6.05 -10.93
CA LYS A 19 -7.04 6.35 -12.31
C LYS A 19 -5.92 7.06 -13.06
N PRO A 20 -5.78 6.84 -14.38
CA PRO A 20 -4.81 7.59 -15.17
C PRO A 20 -5.10 9.09 -15.13
N GLY A 21 -4.06 9.91 -15.02
CA GLY A 21 -4.23 11.36 -15.03
C GLY A 21 -3.05 12.15 -14.50
N LYS A 22 -3.18 13.47 -14.57
CA LYS A 22 -2.18 14.41 -14.03
C LYS A 22 -2.21 14.48 -12.51
N ASN A 23 -3.42 14.33 -11.94
CA ASN A 23 -3.63 14.39 -10.50
C ASN A 23 -3.30 13.02 -9.90
N GLY A 24 -2.49 13.00 -8.86
CA GLY A 24 -2.21 11.79 -8.10
C GLY A 24 -3.39 11.38 -7.22
N THR A 25 -3.37 10.13 -6.77
CA THR A 25 -4.29 9.56 -5.80
C THR A 25 -3.58 9.52 -4.44
N PRO A 26 -3.91 10.43 -3.51
CA PRO A 26 -3.29 10.43 -2.19
C PRO A 26 -3.73 9.20 -1.39
N LEU A 27 -2.80 8.62 -0.65
CA LEU A 27 -3.11 7.67 0.39
C LEU A 27 -3.91 8.40 1.47
N ARG A 28 -5.08 7.87 1.82
CA ARG A 28 -5.89 8.40 2.92
C ARG A 28 -5.69 7.51 4.14
N THR A 29 -4.88 7.97 5.09
CA THR A 29 -4.78 7.38 6.42
C THR A 29 -5.85 8.03 7.30
N LYS A 30 -6.63 7.22 8.04
CA LYS A 30 -7.63 7.72 9.00
C LYS A 30 -7.13 7.75 10.43
N ALA A 31 -6.03 7.05 10.70
CA ALA A 31 -5.45 6.88 12.02
C ALA A 31 -3.97 7.24 11.92
N SER A 32 -3.51 8.08 12.84
CA SER A 32 -2.15 8.62 12.88
C SER A 32 -1.10 7.63 13.40
N GLN A 33 -1.45 6.35 13.56
CA GLN A 33 -0.61 5.31 14.19
C GLN A 33 -0.61 3.99 13.41
N LEU A 34 -1.10 3.98 12.16
CA LEU A 34 -1.15 2.76 11.36
C LEU A 34 -0.21 2.86 10.17
N THR A 35 0.71 1.90 10.07
CA THR A 35 1.50 1.68 8.87
C THR A 35 0.63 1.01 7.82
N MET A 36 0.63 1.55 6.60
CA MET A 36 -0.03 0.94 5.44
C MET A 36 0.95 0.06 4.69
N VAL A 37 0.63 -1.21 4.52
CA VAL A 37 1.43 -2.15 3.73
C VAL A 37 0.72 -2.44 2.43
N LEU A 38 1.29 -1.94 1.33
CA LEU A 38 0.83 -2.19 -0.03
C LEU A 38 1.29 -3.58 -0.46
N LYS A 39 0.34 -4.46 -0.82
CA LYS A 39 0.64 -5.85 -1.19
C LYS A 39 0.46 -6.13 -2.67
N GLN A 40 -0.44 -5.43 -3.36
CA GLN A 40 -0.81 -5.81 -4.71
C GLN A 40 -1.27 -4.62 -5.54
N ALA A 41 -0.89 -4.64 -6.83
CA ALA A 41 -1.43 -3.80 -7.87
C ALA A 41 -2.13 -4.68 -8.93
N ALA A 42 -3.38 -4.37 -9.28
CA ALA A 42 -4.15 -5.08 -10.31
C ALA A 42 -4.61 -4.09 -11.37
N LEU A 43 -4.22 -4.35 -12.61
CA LEU A 43 -4.77 -3.66 -13.77
C LEU A 43 -6.24 -4.05 -13.93
N VAL A 44 -7.08 -3.07 -14.23
CA VAL A 44 -8.47 -3.31 -14.63
C VAL A 44 -8.58 -2.97 -16.12
N PRO A 45 -8.60 -3.99 -16.99
CA PRO A 45 -8.79 -3.76 -18.42
C PRO A 45 -10.19 -3.18 -18.66
N GLU A 46 -10.27 -1.99 -19.25
CA GLU A 46 -11.55 -1.38 -19.64
C GLU A 46 -11.69 -1.34 -21.16
N GLY A 47 -12.85 -1.75 -21.67
CA GLY A 47 -13.20 -1.66 -23.09
C GLY A 47 -12.40 -2.59 -24.02
N THR A 48 -12.10 -2.11 -25.22
CA THR A 48 -11.32 -2.85 -26.22
C THR A 48 -9.90 -3.08 -25.71
N PRO A 49 -9.29 -4.27 -25.90
CA PRO A 49 -7.96 -4.57 -25.38
C PRO A 49 -6.93 -3.54 -25.87
N ASN A 50 -6.54 -2.61 -24.98
CA ASN A 50 -5.40 -1.74 -25.21
C ASN A 50 -4.18 -2.43 -24.61
N ALA A 51 -3.28 -2.92 -25.47
CA ALA A 51 -2.05 -3.60 -25.06
C ALA A 51 -0.99 -2.63 -24.47
N GLU A 52 -1.26 -1.33 -24.45
CA GLU A 52 -0.37 -0.32 -23.88
C GLU A 52 -0.25 -0.50 -22.36
N ALA A 53 1.00 -0.45 -21.87
CA ALA A 53 1.29 -0.61 -20.45
C ALA A 53 0.84 0.63 -19.66
N SER A 54 0.24 0.40 -18.51
CA SER A 54 0.10 1.41 -17.46
C SER A 54 1.34 1.38 -16.56
N VAL A 55 1.84 2.56 -16.18
CA VAL A 55 3.00 2.69 -15.27
C VAL A 55 2.52 3.27 -13.94
N LEU A 56 2.63 2.47 -12.89
CA LEU A 56 2.32 2.89 -11.53
C LEU A 56 3.59 3.49 -10.90
N SER A 57 3.44 4.66 -10.30
CA SER A 57 4.52 5.33 -9.57
C SER A 57 4.03 5.91 -8.25
N VAL A 58 4.95 6.18 -7.34
CA VAL A 58 4.69 6.74 -6.02
C VAL A 58 5.57 7.95 -5.77
N GLN A 59 5.04 8.91 -5.03
CA GLN A 59 5.77 10.01 -4.41
C GLN A 59 5.52 9.97 -2.91
N VAL A 60 6.56 10.17 -2.12
CA VAL A 60 6.50 10.18 -0.66
C VAL A 60 7.03 11.51 -0.14
N GLY A 61 6.25 12.17 0.70
CA GLY A 61 6.52 13.50 1.25
C GLY A 61 6.46 14.61 0.21
N ALA A 62 7.04 15.76 0.58
CA ALA A 62 7.13 16.95 -0.26
C ALA A 62 8.15 16.83 -1.41
N GLN A 63 8.75 15.66 -1.61
CA GLN A 63 9.75 15.45 -2.65
C GLN A 63 9.10 15.50 -4.03
N ALA A 64 9.74 16.15 -5.00
CA ALA A 64 9.23 16.21 -6.38
C ALA A 64 9.45 14.91 -7.18
N THR A 65 10.28 14.01 -6.67
CA THR A 65 10.68 12.79 -7.38
C THR A 65 9.62 11.72 -7.27
N LYS A 66 9.26 11.13 -8.41
CA LYS A 66 8.38 9.96 -8.48
C LYS A 66 9.21 8.71 -8.75
N PHE A 67 8.92 7.63 -8.03
CA PHE A 67 9.54 6.34 -8.22
C PHE A 67 8.57 5.39 -8.89
N VAL A 68 9.02 4.68 -9.93
CA VAL A 68 8.19 3.67 -10.62
C VAL A 68 8.12 2.42 -9.75
N LEU A 69 6.89 1.94 -9.49
CA LEU A 69 6.64 0.71 -8.74
C LEU A 69 6.55 -0.50 -9.67
N CYS A 70 5.77 -0.39 -10.74
CA CYS A 70 5.58 -1.49 -11.69
C CYS A 70 5.02 -1.01 -13.04
N HIS A 71 5.16 -1.88 -14.04
CA HIS A 71 4.49 -1.78 -15.33
C HIS A 71 3.45 -2.89 -15.46
N LEU A 72 2.23 -2.55 -15.82
CA LEU A 72 1.12 -3.49 -15.99
C LEU A 72 0.54 -3.37 -17.39
N ALA A 73 0.31 -4.48 -18.08
CA ALA A 73 -0.23 -4.50 -19.45
C ALA A 73 -1.20 -5.68 -19.64
N PRO A 74 -2.36 -5.46 -20.29
CA PRO A 74 -3.32 -6.54 -20.56
C PRO A 74 -2.71 -7.68 -21.36
N GLY A 75 -3.03 -8.92 -20.97
CA GLY A 75 -2.50 -10.13 -21.61
C GLY A 75 -0.98 -10.35 -21.46
N LYS A 76 -0.27 -9.55 -20.65
CA LYS A 76 1.17 -9.72 -20.36
C LYS A 76 1.46 -9.78 -18.87
N CYS A 77 1.07 -8.73 -18.15
CA CYS A 77 1.31 -8.57 -16.71
C CYS A 77 0.17 -7.73 -16.15
N GLU A 78 -0.88 -8.39 -15.68
CA GLU A 78 -2.10 -7.70 -15.21
C GLU A 78 -2.09 -7.49 -13.71
N GLN A 79 -1.19 -8.16 -12.99
CA GLN A 79 -1.06 -8.03 -11.55
C GLN A 79 0.40 -8.06 -11.15
N TRP A 80 0.75 -7.33 -10.10
CA TRP A 80 2.08 -7.33 -9.51
C TRP A 80 1.97 -7.35 -8.00
N ALA A 81 2.65 -8.30 -7.36
CA ALA A 81 2.78 -8.36 -5.91
C ALA A 81 3.96 -7.50 -5.47
N MET A 82 3.81 -6.81 -4.35
CA MET A 82 4.86 -6.01 -3.73
C MET A 82 4.72 -6.05 -2.22
N ASP A 83 5.72 -5.57 -1.50
CA ASP A 83 5.68 -5.48 -0.05
C ASP A 83 6.32 -4.16 0.36
N LEU A 84 5.50 -3.11 0.43
CA LEU A 84 5.95 -1.75 0.69
C LEU A 84 5.14 -1.18 1.86
N GLY A 85 5.83 -0.91 2.97
CA GLY A 85 5.29 -0.20 4.11
C GLY A 85 5.38 1.31 3.92
N PHE A 86 4.35 2.02 4.36
CA PHE A 86 4.28 3.47 4.42
C PHE A 86 3.78 3.88 5.80
N SER A 87 4.58 4.64 6.53
CA SER A 87 4.27 5.06 7.90
C SER A 87 3.14 6.10 7.94
N ALA A 88 2.49 6.23 9.08
CA ALA A 88 1.32 7.11 9.22
C ALA A 88 1.64 8.61 9.01
N ASP A 89 2.89 9.02 9.19
CA ASP A 89 3.40 10.39 9.02
C ASP A 89 3.83 10.71 7.57
N GLU A 90 3.89 9.71 6.69
CA GLU A 90 4.29 9.88 5.30
C GLU A 90 3.14 10.40 4.41
N GLU A 91 3.37 11.50 3.71
CA GLU A 91 2.46 11.96 2.66
C GLU A 91 2.68 11.15 1.37
N VAL A 92 1.90 10.08 1.19
CA VAL A 92 2.03 9.20 0.02
C VAL A 92 1.03 9.57 -1.08
N THR A 93 1.49 9.69 -2.32
CA THR A 93 0.64 9.89 -3.49
C THR A 93 1.00 8.93 -4.61
N PHE A 94 0.01 8.18 -5.10
CA PHE A 94 0.16 7.29 -6.24
C PHE A 94 -0.18 8.00 -7.55
N PHE A 95 0.55 7.69 -8.61
CA PHE A 95 0.33 8.22 -9.94
C PHE A 95 0.27 7.08 -10.96
N LEU A 96 -0.57 7.28 -11.98
CA LEU A 96 -0.75 6.31 -13.04
C LEU A 96 -0.70 7.00 -14.40
N THR A 97 0.17 6.51 -15.26
CA THR A 97 0.15 6.81 -16.70
C THR A 97 -0.40 5.59 -17.45
N GLY A 98 -0.91 5.81 -18.66
CA GLY A 98 -1.59 4.78 -19.46
C GLY A 98 -3.09 5.04 -19.57
N LYS A 99 -3.87 4.00 -19.92
CA LYS A 99 -5.32 4.12 -20.15
C LYS A 99 -6.18 3.31 -19.18
N ASN A 100 -5.63 2.25 -18.61
CA ASN A 100 -6.35 1.38 -17.69
C ASN A 100 -6.11 1.84 -16.25
N GLN A 101 -7.16 1.79 -15.42
CA GLN A 101 -7.03 2.02 -13.99
C GLN A 101 -6.36 0.83 -13.29
N VAL A 102 -5.80 1.08 -12.11
CA VAL A 102 -5.14 0.07 -11.28
C VAL A 102 -5.77 0.08 -9.90
N HIS A 103 -6.16 -1.09 -9.41
CA HIS A 103 -6.55 -1.30 -8.03
C HIS A 103 -5.32 -1.60 -7.20
N LEU A 104 -5.12 -0.85 -6.12
CA LEU A 104 -4.12 -1.14 -5.11
C LEU A 104 -4.81 -1.74 -3.89
N THR A 105 -4.22 -2.80 -3.34
CA THR A 105 -4.73 -3.47 -2.14
C THR A 105 -3.60 -3.81 -1.19
N GLY A 106 -3.95 -3.87 0.08
CA GLY A 106 -3.02 -4.06 1.18
C GLY A 106 -3.75 -4.12 2.50
N PHE A 107 -3.04 -3.80 3.57
CA PHE A 107 -3.61 -3.70 4.90
C PHE A 107 -2.98 -2.58 5.69
N PHE A 108 -3.67 -2.12 6.72
CA PHE A 108 -3.08 -1.31 7.78
C PHE A 108 -2.66 -2.22 8.93
N GLU A 109 -1.48 -1.98 9.50
CA GLU A 109 -0.96 -2.62 10.72
C GLU A 109 -0.81 -1.55 11.81
N ASP A 110 -1.08 -1.94 13.06
CA ASP A 110 -0.79 -1.10 14.22
C ASP A 110 0.73 -0.99 14.40
N GLU A 111 1.25 0.22 14.60
CA GLU A 111 2.70 0.44 14.85
C GLU A 111 3.12 0.06 16.29
N ASP A 112 2.17 -0.32 17.15
CA ASP A 112 2.36 -0.51 18.61
C ASP A 112 2.96 -1.88 19.02
N ASP A 113 3.49 -2.68 18.09
CA ASP A 113 4.20 -3.93 18.42
C ASP A 113 5.71 -3.80 18.15
N GLU A 114 6.36 -2.78 18.75
CA GLU A 114 7.76 -2.98 19.18
C GLU A 114 7.74 -4.14 20.18
N ASP A 115 7.99 -5.33 19.63
CA ASP A 115 8.38 -6.58 20.28
C ASP A 115 9.05 -6.28 21.64
N GLU A 116 8.26 -6.20 22.72
CA GLU A 116 8.72 -6.40 24.10
C GLU A 116 9.15 -7.87 24.16
N GLY A 117 10.29 -8.16 23.52
CA GLY A 117 11.00 -9.41 23.64
C GLY A 117 11.34 -9.56 25.11
N ASP A 118 10.50 -10.36 25.79
CA ASP A 118 10.70 -10.89 27.12
C ASP A 118 12.01 -11.70 27.11
N PHE A 119 13.14 -11.01 27.24
CA PHE A 119 14.42 -11.62 27.59
C PHE A 119 14.34 -11.97 29.07
N ASP A 120 13.61 -13.04 29.38
CA ASP A 120 13.77 -13.78 30.61
C ASP A 120 15.15 -14.47 30.50
N ASP A 121 16.20 -13.72 30.83
CA ASP A 121 17.58 -14.22 30.98
C ASP A 121 17.66 -14.98 32.30
N ASP A 122 17.13 -16.20 32.24
CA ASP A 122 17.15 -17.20 33.29
C ASP A 122 18.52 -17.91 33.26
N GLU A 123 19.62 -17.26 33.70
CA GLU A 123 20.88 -17.94 34.05
C GLU A 123 21.59 -17.33 35.28
N GLU A 124 21.44 -18.05 36.42
CA GLU A 124 22.27 -18.17 37.65
C GLU A 124 22.47 -16.96 38.61
#